data_AF-A0A6J2YHV6-F1
#
_entry.id   AF-A0A6J2YHV6-F1
#
_cell.length_a   1.000
_cell.length_b   1.000
_cell.length_c   1.000
_cell.angle_alpha   90.00
_cell.angle_beta   90.00
_cell.angle_gamma   90.00
#
_symmetry.space_group_name_H-M   'P 1'
#
loop_
_entity.id
_entity.type
_entity.pdbx_description
1 polymer ?
#
loop_
_entity_poly.entity_id
_entity_poly.type
_entity_poly.pdbx_seq_one_letter_code
_entity_poly.pdbx_strand_id
1 'polypeptide(L)'
;GSFVGAFASSNLGDVSPNLNGPVCVNTGEACDYVTSTCGGENKYCIASGPGKDMFESAEIIATRLFSKSKELLSNETAQELSGPIKFIHQWVEVPKQAVDIQLENGTIQTVKGCLPAMGYSFAAGTTDGPGEFDFKQGSSTDNPFWNIVRDFVFPPTTEDINCHYPKPILIASGRIKVPYNWQPEIVSTQILLLGNFALVGVPGEFTTMSGRRMRDAVKNVIVDSGGDSGTEVVIAGLSNTYTSYIATYEEYQ
;
A
#
# COMPACT_ATOMS: atom_id res chain seq x y z
N GLY A 1 -4.18 34.14 11.91
CA GLY A 1 -3.92 33.84 10.49
C GLY A 1 -5.20 33.36 9.82
N SER A 2 -5.21 33.18 8.51
CA SER A 2 -6.30 32.52 7.80
C SER A 2 -6.35 31.02 8.13
N PHE A 3 -7.52 30.40 7.99
CA PHE A 3 -7.70 28.95 8.18
C PHE A 3 -6.95 28.15 7.11
N VAL A 4 -6.31 27.04 7.52
CA VAL A 4 -5.69 26.06 6.63
C VAL A 4 -6.22 24.68 7.00
N GLY A 5 -6.85 23.99 6.05
CA GLY A 5 -7.32 22.62 6.21
C GLY A 5 -6.59 21.69 5.25
N ALA A 6 -6.13 20.55 5.75
CA ALA A 6 -5.45 19.53 4.96
C ALA A 6 -6.04 18.14 5.26
N PHE A 7 -6.27 17.36 4.20
CA PHE A 7 -6.57 15.93 4.29
C PHE A 7 -5.29 15.16 3.94
N ALA A 8 -4.78 14.40 4.90
CA ALA A 8 -3.57 13.61 4.72
C ALA A 8 -3.90 12.16 4.34
N SER A 9 -3.06 11.57 3.49
CA SER A 9 -3.08 10.13 3.18
C SER A 9 -2.74 9.30 4.41
N SER A 10 -3.35 8.11 4.50
CA SER A 10 -3.10 7.12 5.54
C SER A 10 -2.75 5.77 4.90
N ASN A 11 -3.20 4.66 5.45
CA ASN A 11 -3.09 3.32 4.87
C ASN A 11 -4.27 3.02 3.91
N LEU A 12 -4.13 3.49 2.66
CA LEU A 12 -5.19 3.50 1.64
C LEU A 12 -5.00 2.48 0.51
N GLY A 13 -3.99 1.60 0.60
CA GLY A 13 -3.54 0.77 -0.52
C GLY A 13 -4.57 -0.22 -1.07
N ASP A 14 -5.62 -0.52 -0.32
CA ASP A 14 -6.73 -1.42 -0.66
C ASP A 14 -8.11 -0.75 -0.45
N VAL A 15 -8.16 0.59 -0.42
CA VAL A 15 -9.38 1.36 -0.11
C VAL A 15 -9.82 2.19 -1.32
N SER A 16 -10.94 1.81 -1.92
CA SER A 16 -11.52 2.52 -3.07
C SER A 16 -12.60 3.53 -2.65
N PRO A 17 -12.67 4.73 -3.29
CA PRO A 17 -13.79 5.65 -3.16
C PRO A 17 -15.00 5.27 -4.03
N ASN A 18 -14.89 4.26 -4.90
CA ASN A 18 -15.91 3.84 -5.85
C ASN A 18 -16.93 2.90 -5.18
N LEU A 19 -17.85 3.50 -4.42
CA LEU A 19 -18.73 2.79 -3.48
C LEU A 19 -19.76 1.84 -4.11
N ASN A 20 -20.02 1.93 -5.41
CA ASN A 20 -20.98 1.03 -6.06
C ASN A 20 -20.39 -0.37 -6.32
N GLY A 21 -19.09 -0.54 -6.09
CA GLY A 21 -18.40 -1.80 -6.30
C GLY A 21 -18.15 -2.11 -7.79
N PRO A 22 -17.35 -3.15 -8.06
CA PRO A 22 -16.93 -3.49 -9.41
C PRO A 22 -18.00 -4.28 -10.18
N VAL A 23 -18.27 -3.85 -11.41
CA VAL A 23 -19.18 -4.53 -12.35
C VAL A 23 -18.56 -4.61 -13.74
N CYS A 24 -19.05 -5.56 -14.53
CA CYS A 24 -18.70 -5.70 -15.93
C CYS A 24 -19.41 -4.63 -16.76
N VAL A 25 -18.70 -3.58 -17.18
CA VAL A 25 -19.33 -2.42 -17.86
C VAL A 25 -19.95 -2.75 -19.22
N ASN A 26 -19.59 -3.90 -19.81
CA ASN A 26 -20.12 -4.40 -21.06
C ASN A 26 -21.40 -5.25 -20.91
N THR A 27 -21.60 -5.92 -19.77
CA THR A 27 -22.75 -6.83 -19.55
C THR A 27 -23.67 -6.42 -18.41
N GLY A 28 -23.18 -5.62 -17.46
CA GLY A 28 -23.85 -5.28 -16.21
C GLY A 28 -23.76 -6.36 -15.12
N GLU A 29 -23.04 -7.45 -15.35
CA GLU A 29 -22.87 -8.53 -14.38
C GLU A 29 -21.80 -8.21 -13.32
N ALA A 30 -21.79 -8.98 -12.24
CA ALA A 30 -20.72 -8.88 -11.23
C ALA A 30 -19.39 -9.39 -11.82
N CYS A 31 -18.29 -8.71 -11.48
CA CYS A 31 -16.96 -9.21 -11.82
C CYS A 31 -16.62 -10.50 -11.08
N ASP A 32 -15.69 -11.28 -11.65
CA ASP A 32 -14.97 -12.27 -10.86
C ASP A 32 -14.15 -11.60 -9.75
N TYR A 33 -14.46 -11.94 -8.49
CA TYR A 33 -13.90 -11.22 -7.34
C TYR A 33 -12.41 -11.51 -7.10
N VAL A 34 -11.92 -12.67 -7.53
CA VAL A 34 -10.52 -13.09 -7.31
C VAL A 34 -9.59 -12.39 -8.31
N THR A 35 -10.00 -12.41 -9.57
CA THR A 35 -9.16 -11.94 -10.68
C THR A 35 -9.50 -10.52 -11.14
N SER A 36 -10.62 -9.97 -10.67
CA SER A 36 -11.19 -8.70 -11.14
C SER A 36 -11.38 -8.70 -12.66
N THR A 37 -12.05 -9.73 -13.20
CA THR A 37 -12.25 -9.87 -14.64
C THR A 37 -13.71 -10.11 -15.04
N CYS A 38 -14.00 -9.87 -16.31
CA CYS A 38 -15.28 -10.12 -16.97
C CYS A 38 -15.02 -10.98 -18.21
N GLY A 39 -15.46 -12.23 -18.20
CA GLY A 39 -15.12 -13.18 -19.26
C GLY A 39 -13.61 -13.43 -19.40
N GLY A 40 -12.83 -13.15 -18.35
CA GLY A 40 -11.37 -13.26 -18.36
C GLY A 40 -10.63 -12.00 -18.82
N GLU A 41 -11.31 -10.89 -19.08
CA GLU A 41 -10.68 -9.60 -19.40
C GLU A 41 -10.85 -8.64 -18.21
N ASN A 42 -9.76 -8.05 -17.72
CA ASN A 42 -9.75 -7.09 -16.60
C ASN A 42 -10.31 -5.72 -17.01
N LYS A 43 -10.08 -5.27 -18.25
CA LYS A 43 -10.46 -3.94 -18.76
C LYS A 43 -11.94 -3.59 -18.64
N TYR A 44 -12.81 -4.59 -18.52
CA TYR A 44 -14.25 -4.38 -18.38
C TYR A 44 -14.72 -4.41 -16.92
N CYS A 45 -13.90 -4.85 -15.97
CA CYS A 45 -14.26 -4.90 -14.56
C CYS A 45 -13.91 -3.56 -13.88
N ILE A 46 -14.91 -2.70 -13.69
CA ILE A 46 -14.70 -1.33 -13.20
C ILE A 46 -15.64 -1.04 -12.03
N ALA A 47 -15.09 -0.46 -10.96
CA ALA A 47 -15.87 0.09 -9.85
C ALA A 47 -16.27 1.54 -10.15
N SER A 48 -17.52 1.89 -9.88
CA SER A 48 -18.03 3.25 -10.10
C SER A 48 -18.32 4.00 -8.81
N GLY A 49 -18.15 5.33 -8.86
CA GLY A 49 -18.51 6.24 -7.78
C GLY A 49 -20.02 6.41 -7.63
N PRO A 50 -20.48 7.00 -6.51
CA PRO A 50 -21.90 7.10 -6.19
C PRO A 50 -22.67 8.18 -6.97
N GLY A 51 -21.99 9.02 -7.75
CA GLY A 51 -22.61 10.08 -8.54
C GLY A 51 -22.99 9.62 -9.94
N LYS A 52 -23.71 10.48 -10.68
CA LYS A 52 -24.06 10.27 -12.10
C LYS A 52 -22.84 10.31 -13.02
N ASP A 53 -21.77 10.96 -12.57
CA ASP A 53 -20.49 11.10 -13.24
C ASP A 53 -19.35 11.17 -12.22
N MET A 54 -18.11 11.28 -12.71
CA MET A 54 -16.93 11.31 -11.84
C MET A 54 -16.79 12.60 -11.02
N PHE A 55 -17.34 13.72 -11.50
CA PHE A 55 -17.28 15.01 -10.80
C PHE A 55 -18.23 14.99 -9.59
N GLU A 56 -19.46 14.54 -9.79
CA GLU A 56 -20.44 14.38 -8.72
C GLU A 56 -20.01 13.30 -7.73
N SER A 57 -19.41 12.21 -8.21
CA SER A 57 -18.82 11.18 -7.33
C SER A 57 -17.74 11.76 -6.42
N ALA A 58 -16.81 12.54 -6.98
CA ALA A 58 -15.75 13.20 -6.20
C ALA A 58 -16.34 14.19 -5.17
N GLU A 59 -17.34 14.99 -5.57
CA GLU A 59 -18.03 15.92 -4.68
C GLU A 59 -18.73 15.19 -3.52
N ILE A 60 -19.45 14.09 -3.79
CA ILE A 60 -20.13 13.29 -2.75
C ILE A 60 -19.11 12.74 -1.75
N ILE A 61 -18.02 12.13 -2.22
CA ILE A 61 -17.00 11.54 -1.34
C ILE A 61 -16.28 12.63 -0.53
N ALA A 62 -15.87 13.72 -1.17
CA ALA A 62 -15.22 14.84 -0.50
C ALA A 62 -16.15 15.48 0.56
N THR A 63 -17.44 15.63 0.25
CA THR A 63 -18.43 16.17 1.19
C THR A 63 -18.61 15.27 2.41
N ARG A 64 -18.58 13.94 2.25
CA ARG A 64 -18.62 13.00 3.37
C ARG A 64 -17.40 13.15 4.28
N LEU A 65 -16.21 13.20 3.70
CA LEU A 65 -14.96 13.41 4.45
C LEU A 65 -14.96 14.75 5.18
N PHE A 66 -15.29 15.84 4.48
CA PHE A 66 -15.39 17.18 5.04
C PHE A 66 -16.40 17.27 6.18
N SER A 67 -17.59 16.69 6.00
CA SER A 67 -18.65 16.73 7.02
C SER A 67 -18.18 16.07 8.29
N LYS A 68 -17.52 14.89 8.20
CA LYS A 68 -17.00 14.22 9.38
C LYS A 68 -15.84 14.97 10.03
N SER A 69 -14.93 15.53 9.24
CA SER A 69 -13.83 16.34 9.77
C SER A 69 -14.33 17.61 10.47
N LYS A 70 -15.35 18.27 9.93
CA LYS A 70 -15.97 19.45 10.56
C LYS A 70 -16.66 19.09 11.87
N GLU A 71 -17.37 17.95 11.91
CA GLU A 71 -17.98 17.42 13.14
C GLU A 71 -16.91 17.18 14.21
N LEU A 72 -15.83 16.47 13.87
CA LEU A 72 -14.72 16.17 14.78
C LEU A 72 -13.99 17.45 15.25
N LEU A 73 -13.77 18.42 14.36
CA LEU A 73 -13.12 19.68 14.69
C LEU A 73 -13.98 20.56 15.62
N SER A 74 -15.31 20.47 15.50
CA SER A 74 -16.24 21.23 16.33
C SER A 74 -16.56 20.53 17.65
N ASN A 75 -15.98 19.35 17.89
CA ASN A 75 -16.28 18.56 19.07
C ASN A 75 -15.67 19.17 20.35
N GLU A 76 -16.51 19.47 21.33
CA GLU A 76 -16.10 20.04 22.63
C GLU A 76 -15.34 19.06 23.52
N THR A 77 -15.33 17.76 23.20
CA THR A 77 -14.57 16.73 23.94
C THR A 77 -13.17 16.47 23.38
N ALA A 78 -12.65 17.37 22.53
CA ALA A 78 -11.30 17.26 21.99
C ALA A 78 -10.23 17.21 23.10
N GLN A 79 -9.24 16.32 22.93
CA GLN A 79 -8.11 16.21 23.83
C GLN A 79 -7.01 17.20 23.40
N GLU A 80 -6.54 18.01 24.35
CA GLU A 80 -5.36 18.85 24.13
C GLU A 80 -4.11 17.97 24.00
N LEU A 81 -3.38 18.16 22.88
CA LEU A 81 -2.07 17.54 22.70
C LEU A 81 -1.04 18.34 23.48
N SER A 82 -0.39 17.70 24.46
CA SER A 82 0.65 18.30 25.29
C SER A 82 1.84 17.36 25.43
N GLY A 83 3.04 17.92 25.61
CA GLY A 83 4.27 17.17 25.75
C GLY A 83 5.34 17.52 24.72
N PRO A 84 6.46 16.78 24.69
CA PRO A 84 7.60 17.10 23.84
C PRO A 84 7.33 16.79 22.36
N ILE A 85 8.03 17.51 21.49
CA ILE A 85 8.17 17.16 20.08
C ILE A 85 9.45 16.34 19.92
N LYS A 86 9.33 15.12 19.39
CA LYS A 86 10.47 14.25 19.08
C LYS A 86 10.34 13.75 17.64
N PHE A 87 11.45 13.56 16.95
CA PHE A 87 11.44 12.96 15.63
C PHE A 87 12.64 12.03 15.48
N ILE A 88 12.48 11.03 14.62
CA ILE A 88 13.56 10.19 14.15
C ILE A 88 13.36 9.91 12.66
N HIS A 89 14.47 9.93 11.92
CA HIS A 89 14.51 9.62 10.50
C HIS A 89 15.71 8.72 10.23
N GLN A 90 15.56 7.75 9.33
CA GLN A 90 16.65 6.94 8.85
C GLN A 90 16.46 6.57 7.37
N TRP A 91 17.59 6.38 6.69
CA TRP A 91 17.64 5.71 5.41
C TRP A 91 17.87 4.22 5.61
N VAL A 92 16.99 3.40 5.04
CA VAL A 92 17.04 1.95 5.15
C VAL A 92 17.33 1.37 3.78
N GLU A 93 18.43 0.63 3.64
CA GLU A 93 18.70 -0.16 2.44
C GLU A 93 17.95 -1.49 2.55
N VAL A 94 16.73 -1.54 2.00
CA VAL A 94 15.77 -2.64 2.19
C VAL A 94 16.33 -4.00 1.77
N PRO A 95 17.01 -4.16 0.60
CA PRO A 95 17.55 -5.46 0.19
C PRO A 95 18.66 -6.01 1.10
N LYS A 96 19.21 -5.19 1.99
CA LYS A 96 20.22 -5.60 2.99
C LYS A 96 19.62 -5.85 4.37
N GLN A 97 18.34 -5.57 4.58
CA GLN A 97 17.69 -5.83 5.87
C GLN A 97 17.34 -7.31 5.98
N ALA A 98 17.55 -7.85 7.18
CA ALA A 98 17.10 -9.18 7.57
C ALA A 98 16.47 -9.09 8.97
N VAL A 99 15.36 -9.80 9.18
CA VAL A 99 14.65 -9.84 10.44
C VAL A 99 14.24 -11.27 10.76
N ASP A 100 14.32 -11.63 12.03
CA ASP A 100 13.81 -12.91 12.52
C ASP A 100 12.32 -12.79 12.82
N ILE A 101 11.51 -13.61 12.18
CA ILE A 101 10.08 -13.73 12.44
C ILE A 101 9.79 -15.07 13.11
N GLN A 102 8.87 -15.06 14.07
CA GLN A 102 8.35 -16.28 14.66
C GLN A 102 7.06 -16.67 13.94
N LEU A 103 7.05 -17.83 13.33
CA LEU A 103 5.88 -18.42 12.68
C LEU A 103 4.90 -18.95 13.74
N GLU A 104 3.64 -19.19 13.34
CA GLU A 104 2.59 -19.71 14.23
C GLU A 104 2.98 -21.02 14.92
N ASN A 105 3.78 -21.85 14.26
CA ASN A 105 4.29 -23.11 14.80
C ASN A 105 5.47 -22.95 15.77
N GLY A 106 5.86 -21.71 16.10
CA GLY A 106 6.97 -21.37 16.99
C GLY A 106 8.35 -21.39 16.33
N THR A 107 8.44 -21.74 15.04
CA THR A 107 9.73 -21.73 14.32
C THR A 107 10.16 -20.30 14.08
N ILE A 108 11.43 -20.02 14.37
CA ILE A 108 12.06 -18.75 14.00
C ILE A 108 12.62 -18.88 12.59
N GLN A 109 12.25 -17.96 11.72
CA GLN A 109 12.75 -17.87 10.35
C GLN A 109 13.35 -16.48 10.14
N THR A 110 14.59 -16.43 9.66
CA THR A 110 15.17 -15.18 9.17
C THR A 110 14.61 -14.90 7.77
N VAL A 111 13.93 -13.77 7.62
CA VAL A 111 13.48 -13.25 6.32
C VAL A 111 14.34 -12.06 5.93
N LYS A 112 14.52 -11.84 4.63
CA LYS A 112 15.38 -10.80 4.08
C LYS A 112 14.61 -9.98 3.05
N GLY A 113 14.92 -8.69 2.97
CA GLY A 113 14.45 -7.85 1.86
C GLY A 113 14.99 -8.33 0.52
N CYS A 114 14.13 -8.33 -0.49
CA CYS A 114 14.50 -8.64 -1.88
C CYS A 114 14.91 -7.37 -2.63
N LEU A 115 15.61 -7.53 -3.75
CA LEU A 115 15.71 -6.45 -4.73
C LEU A 115 14.31 -6.11 -5.28
N PRO A 116 14.01 -4.84 -5.60
CA PRO A 116 12.70 -4.46 -6.13
C PRO A 116 12.30 -5.27 -7.36
N ALA A 117 11.06 -5.73 -7.39
CA ALA A 117 10.45 -6.38 -8.55
C ALA A 117 8.93 -6.23 -8.54
N MET A 118 8.35 -6.10 -9.73
CA MET A 118 6.90 -6.02 -9.94
C MET A 118 6.37 -7.34 -10.48
N GLY A 119 5.22 -7.77 -9.94
CA GLY A 119 4.59 -9.04 -10.32
C GLY A 119 3.71 -8.90 -11.56
N TYR A 120 3.20 -10.01 -12.08
CA TYR A 120 2.29 -9.99 -13.25
C TYR A 120 1.03 -9.16 -13.00
N SER A 121 0.44 -9.30 -11.81
CA SER A 121 -0.75 -8.55 -11.41
C SER A 121 -0.56 -7.03 -11.38
N PHE A 122 0.69 -6.52 -11.37
CA PHE A 122 0.94 -5.08 -11.52
C PHE A 122 0.36 -4.54 -12.84
N ALA A 123 0.52 -5.29 -13.93
CA ALA A 123 0.01 -4.88 -15.24
C ALA A 123 -1.51 -5.04 -15.37
N ALA A 124 -2.17 -5.73 -14.42
CA ALA A 124 -3.61 -5.87 -14.41
C ALA A 124 -4.35 -4.62 -13.91
N GLY A 125 -3.65 -3.68 -13.26
CA GLY A 125 -4.28 -2.54 -12.59
C GLY A 125 -5.25 -2.96 -11.49
N THR A 126 -6.23 -2.12 -11.20
CA THR A 126 -7.28 -2.39 -10.19
C THR A 126 -8.66 -2.16 -10.78
N THR A 127 -9.72 -2.40 -10.00
CA THR A 127 -11.09 -2.04 -10.40
C THR A 127 -11.33 -0.54 -10.47
N ASP A 128 -10.45 0.28 -9.87
CA ASP A 128 -10.49 1.75 -9.94
C ASP A 128 -9.82 2.30 -11.20
N GLY A 129 -9.06 1.46 -11.88
CA GLY A 129 -8.28 1.79 -13.07
C GLY A 129 -7.66 0.50 -13.61
N PRO A 130 -8.37 -0.23 -14.47
CA PRO A 130 -7.87 -1.50 -14.98
C PRO A 130 -6.64 -1.23 -15.86
N GLY A 131 -5.71 -2.16 -15.80
CA GLY A 131 -4.57 -2.19 -16.71
C GLY A 131 -5.00 -2.62 -18.12
N GLU A 132 -4.02 -2.67 -19.00
CA GLU A 132 -4.21 -3.11 -20.39
C GLU A 132 -3.76 -4.57 -20.58
N PHE A 133 -4.15 -5.17 -21.70
CA PHE A 133 -3.87 -6.58 -22.07
C PHE A 133 -4.55 -7.64 -21.17
N ASP A 134 -4.26 -8.92 -21.43
CA ASP A 134 -4.89 -10.08 -20.79
C ASP A 134 -4.36 -10.37 -19.36
N PHE A 135 -3.81 -9.37 -18.67
CA PHE A 135 -3.32 -9.53 -17.28
C PHE A 135 -4.48 -9.59 -16.29
N LYS A 136 -4.30 -10.38 -15.23
CA LYS A 136 -5.31 -10.60 -14.19
C LYS A 136 -4.70 -10.39 -12.82
N GLN A 137 -5.49 -9.82 -11.90
CA GLN A 137 -5.11 -9.81 -10.50
C GLN A 137 -5.11 -11.25 -9.94
N GLY A 138 -4.39 -11.47 -8.83
CA GLY A 138 -4.23 -12.80 -8.24
C GLY A 138 -3.41 -13.79 -9.09
N SER A 139 -2.68 -13.33 -10.10
CA SER A 139 -1.81 -14.20 -10.90
C SER A 139 -0.61 -14.66 -10.07
N SER A 140 -0.64 -15.93 -9.66
CA SER A 140 0.46 -16.64 -8.98
C SER A 140 1.20 -17.63 -9.89
N THR A 141 0.82 -17.71 -11.16
CA THR A 141 1.43 -18.60 -12.15
C THR A 141 2.01 -17.79 -13.31
N ASP A 142 3.16 -18.23 -13.80
CA ASP A 142 3.83 -17.62 -14.93
C ASP A 142 3.05 -17.83 -16.24
N ASN A 143 3.07 -16.84 -17.12
CA ASN A 143 2.63 -16.98 -18.51
C ASN A 143 3.86 -17.12 -19.43
N PRO A 144 3.99 -18.20 -20.22
CA PRO A 144 5.12 -18.43 -21.12
C PRO A 144 5.38 -17.28 -22.12
N PHE A 145 4.33 -16.63 -22.64
CA PHE A 145 4.48 -15.51 -23.57
C PHE A 145 5.13 -14.31 -22.90
N TRP A 146 4.63 -13.93 -21.71
CA TRP A 146 5.17 -12.80 -20.96
C TRP A 146 6.55 -13.11 -20.37
N ASN A 147 6.84 -14.37 -20.05
CA ASN A 147 8.19 -14.80 -19.68
C ASN A 147 9.18 -14.56 -20.82
N ILE A 148 8.82 -14.90 -22.07
CA ILE A 148 9.68 -14.65 -23.24
C ILE A 148 9.94 -13.14 -23.43
N VAL A 149 8.90 -12.31 -23.31
CA VAL A 149 9.04 -10.85 -23.43
C VAL A 149 9.89 -10.28 -22.30
N ARG A 150 9.67 -10.71 -21.05
CA ARG A 150 10.47 -10.33 -19.88
C ARG A 150 11.93 -10.75 -20.03
N ASP A 151 12.17 -12.01 -20.35
CA ASP A 151 13.50 -12.62 -20.39
C ASP A 151 14.35 -12.06 -21.53
N PHE A 152 13.71 -11.55 -22.59
CA PHE A 152 14.38 -10.84 -23.67
C PHE A 152 14.89 -9.44 -23.26
N VAL A 153 14.24 -8.79 -22.27
CA VAL A 153 14.58 -7.42 -21.87
C VAL A 153 15.42 -7.39 -20.60
N PHE A 154 14.97 -8.03 -19.50
CA PHE A 154 15.71 -8.13 -18.23
C PHE A 154 15.27 -9.40 -17.44
N PRO A 155 15.92 -10.55 -17.65
CA PRO A 155 15.52 -11.80 -17.00
C PRO A 155 15.78 -11.76 -15.48
N PRO A 156 14.81 -12.13 -14.63
CA PRO A 156 15.05 -12.30 -13.20
C PRO A 156 15.98 -13.48 -12.96
N THR A 157 16.84 -13.37 -11.94
CA THR A 157 17.68 -14.49 -11.51
C THR A 157 16.87 -15.51 -10.69
N THR A 158 17.39 -16.72 -10.53
CA THR A 158 16.79 -17.72 -9.60
C THR A 158 16.70 -17.20 -8.17
N GLU A 159 17.66 -16.37 -7.74
CA GLU A 159 17.61 -15.70 -6.44
C GLU A 159 16.41 -14.73 -6.35
N ASP A 160 16.18 -13.93 -7.40
CA ASP A 160 15.05 -12.99 -7.44
C ASP A 160 13.71 -13.74 -7.37
N ILE A 161 13.57 -14.81 -8.16
CA ILE A 161 12.36 -15.66 -8.20
C ILE A 161 12.08 -16.28 -6.83
N ASN A 162 13.10 -16.87 -6.20
CA ASN A 162 12.95 -17.50 -4.88
C ASN A 162 12.63 -16.48 -3.80
N CYS A 163 13.20 -15.27 -3.86
CA CYS A 163 12.96 -14.23 -2.87
C CYS A 163 11.55 -13.66 -2.96
N HIS A 164 11.02 -13.47 -4.18
CA HIS A 164 9.69 -12.89 -4.39
C HIS A 164 8.54 -13.91 -4.35
N TYR A 165 8.82 -15.21 -4.27
CA TYR A 165 7.80 -16.25 -4.25
C TYR A 165 6.68 -15.95 -3.22
N PRO A 166 5.39 -16.12 -3.57
CA PRO A 166 4.85 -16.72 -4.80
C PRO A 166 4.65 -15.75 -5.98
N LYS A 167 5.10 -14.49 -5.89
CA LYS A 167 4.89 -13.49 -6.94
C LYS A 167 5.65 -13.86 -8.23
N PRO A 168 4.95 -14.07 -9.36
CA PRO A 168 5.60 -14.22 -10.66
C PRO A 168 6.14 -12.85 -11.11
N ILE A 169 7.45 -12.72 -11.23
CA ILE A 169 8.11 -11.44 -11.56
C ILE A 169 7.85 -11.09 -13.03
N LEU A 170 7.22 -9.95 -13.28
CA LEU A 170 7.09 -9.34 -14.61
C LEU A 170 8.26 -8.39 -14.92
N ILE A 171 8.67 -7.58 -13.93
CA ILE A 171 9.74 -6.60 -14.09
C ILE A 171 10.71 -6.70 -12.91
N ALA A 172 11.93 -7.15 -13.14
CA ALA A 172 13.01 -7.19 -12.15
C ALA A 172 13.69 -5.82 -12.01
N SER A 173 12.91 -4.80 -11.65
CA SER A 173 13.30 -3.37 -11.65
C SER A 173 14.57 -3.05 -10.84
N GLY A 174 14.84 -3.77 -9.76
CA GLY A 174 16.06 -3.64 -8.96
C GLY A 174 17.33 -3.97 -9.74
N ARG A 175 17.23 -4.81 -10.78
CA ARG A 175 18.34 -5.17 -11.68
C ARG A 175 18.54 -4.14 -12.82
N ILE A 176 17.59 -3.23 -13.03
CA ILE A 176 17.62 -2.27 -14.13
C ILE A 176 18.23 -0.94 -13.67
N LYS A 177 19.40 -0.62 -14.21
CA LYS A 177 20.24 0.53 -13.80
C LYS A 177 20.39 1.62 -14.87
N VAL A 178 19.85 1.39 -16.06
CA VAL A 178 20.01 2.29 -17.24
C VAL A 178 18.63 2.84 -17.65
N PRO A 179 18.51 4.15 -17.94
CA PRO A 179 19.55 5.19 -17.77
C PRO A 179 19.80 5.58 -16.30
N TYR A 180 18.98 5.09 -15.37
CA TYR A 180 19.10 5.23 -13.91
C TYR A 180 18.42 4.03 -13.22
N ASN A 181 18.47 3.96 -11.89
CA ASN A 181 17.74 2.96 -11.11
C ASN A 181 16.22 3.07 -11.33
N TRP A 182 15.56 1.98 -11.75
CA TRP A 182 14.12 2.00 -12.02
C TRP A 182 13.25 2.03 -10.75
N GLN A 183 13.74 1.47 -9.63
CA GLN A 183 13.12 1.58 -8.32
C GLN A 183 14.17 1.80 -7.22
N PRO A 184 13.82 2.49 -6.12
CA PRO A 184 14.74 2.74 -5.01
C PRO A 184 15.02 1.47 -4.20
N GLU A 185 16.28 1.30 -3.79
CA GLU A 185 16.70 0.27 -2.81
C GLU A 185 16.89 0.85 -1.41
N ILE A 186 17.16 2.16 -1.34
CA ILE A 186 17.31 2.93 -0.10
C ILE A 186 16.05 3.77 0.08
N VAL A 187 15.35 3.56 1.19
CA VAL A 187 14.04 4.17 1.46
C VAL A 187 14.11 5.01 2.75
N SER A 188 13.35 6.11 2.79
CA SER A 188 13.22 6.92 3.99
C SER A 188 12.14 6.33 4.90
N THR A 189 12.45 6.22 6.19
CA THR A 189 11.45 5.94 7.23
C THR A 189 11.54 7.01 8.31
N GLN A 190 10.41 7.47 8.81
CA GLN A 190 10.36 8.52 9.84
C GLN A 190 9.20 8.33 10.82
N ILE A 191 9.41 8.79 12.05
CA ILE A 191 8.36 8.93 13.06
C ILE A 191 8.49 10.32 13.68
N LEU A 192 7.37 11.03 13.77
CA LEU A 192 7.23 12.31 14.48
C LEU A 192 6.27 12.10 15.65
N LEU A 193 6.73 12.37 16.87
CA LEU A 193 5.92 12.33 18.08
C LEU A 193 5.64 13.76 18.55
N LEU A 194 4.36 14.10 18.67
CA LEU A 194 3.84 15.38 19.16
C LEU A 194 3.10 15.11 20.48
N GLY A 195 3.78 15.19 21.61
CA GLY A 195 3.20 14.79 22.89
C GLY A 195 2.88 13.29 22.90
N ASN A 196 1.61 12.94 22.95
CA ASN A 196 1.08 11.56 22.84
C ASN A 196 0.47 11.25 21.46
N PHE A 197 0.84 11.99 20.41
CA PHE A 197 0.38 11.72 19.04
C PHE A 197 1.57 11.39 18.12
N ALA A 198 1.63 10.15 17.62
CA ALA A 198 2.71 9.67 16.77
C ALA A 198 2.27 9.58 15.30
N LEU A 199 2.99 10.28 14.42
CA LEU A 199 2.85 10.18 12.97
C LEU A 199 3.96 9.28 12.41
N VAL A 200 3.57 8.16 11.80
CA VAL A 200 4.49 7.21 11.16
C VAL A 200 4.48 7.47 9.66
N GLY A 201 5.54 8.11 9.16
CA GLY A 201 5.71 8.38 7.73
C GLY A 201 6.19 7.14 7.01
N VAL A 202 5.32 6.54 6.19
CA VAL A 202 5.62 5.31 5.45
C VAL A 202 5.81 5.59 3.95
N PRO A 203 6.84 5.01 3.30
CA PRO A 203 7.23 5.37 1.94
C PRO A 203 6.43 4.64 0.85
N GLY A 204 5.11 4.55 0.99
CA GLY A 204 4.26 3.86 0.02
C GLY A 204 2.81 3.75 0.45
N GLU A 205 2.11 2.80 -0.17
CA GLU A 205 0.69 2.56 0.01
C GLU A 205 0.47 1.30 0.85
N PHE A 206 0.31 1.50 2.16
CA PHE A 206 -0.03 0.42 3.09
C PHE A 206 -1.47 -0.02 2.89
N THR A 207 -1.73 -1.32 2.82
CA THR A 207 -3.07 -1.91 2.92
C THR A 207 -3.70 -1.64 4.28
N THR A 208 -4.99 -1.93 4.40
CA THR A 208 -5.77 -1.75 5.62
C THR A 208 -5.13 -2.50 6.79
N MET A 209 -4.78 -3.78 6.61
CA MET A 209 -4.18 -4.57 7.68
C MET A 209 -2.71 -4.25 7.91
N SER A 210 -1.94 -3.92 6.87
CA SER A 210 -0.56 -3.46 7.05
C SER A 210 -0.50 -2.22 7.92
N GLY A 211 -1.38 -1.24 7.67
CA GLY A 211 -1.45 -0.02 8.48
C GLY A 211 -1.87 -0.27 9.92
N ARG A 212 -2.82 -1.18 10.16
CA ARG A 212 -3.22 -1.61 11.51
C ARG A 212 -2.05 -2.24 12.27
N ARG A 213 -1.39 -3.24 11.68
CA ARG A 213 -0.23 -3.92 12.29
C ARG A 213 0.90 -2.95 12.62
N MET A 214 1.20 -2.01 11.72
CA MET A 214 2.23 -0.99 11.95
C MET A 214 1.87 -0.05 13.10
N ARG A 215 0.63 0.44 13.18
CA ARG A 215 0.19 1.29 14.29
C ARG A 215 0.30 0.57 15.63
N ASP A 216 -0.16 -0.67 15.70
CA ASP A 216 -0.14 -1.46 16.93
C ASP A 216 1.31 -1.76 17.36
N ALA A 217 2.17 -2.15 16.43
CA ALA A 217 3.59 -2.40 16.71
C ALA A 217 4.30 -1.15 17.25
N VAL A 218 4.10 0.01 16.61
CA VAL A 218 4.69 1.27 17.07
C VAL A 218 4.13 1.67 18.43
N LYS A 219 2.81 1.54 18.65
CA LYS A 219 2.18 1.84 19.94
C LYS A 219 2.75 0.97 21.05
N ASN A 220 2.86 -0.34 20.82
CA ASN A 220 3.43 -1.27 21.79
C ASN A 220 4.87 -0.91 22.13
N VAL A 221 5.73 -0.63 21.13
CA VAL A 221 7.12 -0.22 21.37
C VAL A 221 7.21 1.08 22.17
N ILE A 222 6.34 2.06 21.90
CA ILE A 222 6.28 3.31 22.67
C ILE A 222 5.94 3.02 24.13
N VAL A 223 4.93 2.20 24.39
CA VAL A 223 4.49 1.84 25.75
C VAL A 223 5.55 1.03 26.50
N ASP A 224 6.11 0.01 25.86
CA ASP A 224 7.15 -0.84 26.43
C ASP A 224 8.43 -0.06 26.77
N SER A 225 8.68 1.04 26.03
CA SER A 225 9.78 1.97 26.30
C SER A 225 9.45 3.02 27.37
N GLY A 226 8.33 2.89 28.08
CA GLY A 226 7.88 3.81 29.13
C GLY A 226 7.17 5.05 28.63
N GLY A 227 6.70 5.05 27.37
CA GLY A 227 5.85 6.09 26.81
C GLY A 227 4.40 6.02 27.30
N ASP A 228 3.60 7.02 26.93
CA ASP A 228 2.19 7.10 27.31
C ASP A 228 1.36 5.98 26.64
N SER A 229 0.61 5.21 27.43
CA SER A 229 -0.33 4.20 26.93
C SER A 229 -1.52 4.78 26.17
N GLY A 230 -1.84 6.05 26.42
CA GLY A 230 -2.77 6.85 25.64
C GLY A 230 -2.19 7.40 24.34
N THR A 231 -1.01 6.95 23.90
CA THR A 231 -0.44 7.39 22.62
C THR A 231 -1.33 6.94 21.45
N GLU A 232 -1.72 7.90 20.62
CA GLU A 232 -2.42 7.67 19.36
C GLU A 232 -1.42 7.63 18.22
N VAL A 233 -1.44 6.56 17.44
CA VAL A 233 -0.51 6.33 16.32
C VAL A 233 -1.29 6.41 15.01
N VAL A 234 -0.82 7.23 14.08
CA VAL A 234 -1.41 7.36 12.73
C VAL A 234 -0.38 7.06 11.66
N ILE A 235 -0.85 6.51 10.54
CA ILE A 235 -0.03 6.31 9.34
C ILE A 235 -0.13 7.59 8.49
N ALA A 236 1.02 8.09 8.04
CA ALA A 236 1.11 9.10 6.99
C ALA A 236 1.66 8.41 5.72
N GLY A 237 0.76 7.96 4.87
CA GLY A 237 1.08 7.23 3.64
C GLY A 237 1.73 8.13 2.58
N LEU A 238 2.45 7.53 1.63
CA LEU A 238 3.13 8.25 0.54
C LEU A 238 4.12 9.33 1.04
N SER A 239 4.80 9.07 2.16
CA SER A 239 5.76 10.00 2.74
C SER A 239 7.17 9.84 2.15
N ASN A 240 7.82 10.95 1.78
CA ASN A 240 9.24 11.08 1.37
C ASN A 240 9.67 10.37 0.08
N THR A 241 9.41 9.07 -0.06
CA THR A 241 9.82 8.24 -1.21
C THR A 241 8.68 7.30 -1.56
N TYR A 242 8.45 7.04 -2.84
CA TYR A 242 7.41 6.11 -3.28
C TYR A 242 7.99 4.73 -3.60
N THR A 243 7.52 3.71 -2.90
CA THR A 243 7.95 2.31 -3.07
C THR A 243 6.79 1.37 -3.39
N SER A 244 5.77 1.87 -4.08
CA SER A 244 4.56 1.12 -4.42
C SER A 244 3.77 0.66 -3.18
N TYR A 245 3.21 -0.56 -3.19
CA TYR A 245 2.29 -1.08 -2.20
C TYR A 245 2.97 -1.93 -1.13
N ILE A 246 2.43 -1.88 0.09
CA ILE A 246 2.86 -2.71 1.22
C ILE A 246 1.62 -3.47 1.72
N ALA A 247 1.63 -4.78 1.46
CA ALA A 247 0.62 -5.72 1.91
C ALA A 247 1.16 -6.55 3.08
N THR A 248 0.26 -7.18 3.85
CA THR A 248 0.70 -8.17 4.84
C THR A 248 1.23 -9.41 4.14
N TYR A 249 1.90 -10.31 4.89
CA TYR A 249 2.38 -11.56 4.32
C TYR A 249 1.24 -12.38 3.72
N GLU A 250 0.09 -12.43 4.39
CA GLU A 250 -1.09 -13.18 3.98
C GLU A 250 -1.76 -12.58 2.75
N GLU A 251 -1.80 -11.25 2.66
CA GLU A 251 -2.31 -10.53 1.48
C GLU A 251 -1.35 -10.62 0.28
N TYR A 252 -0.06 -10.89 0.53
CA TYR A 252 0.95 -11.07 -0.52
C TYR A 252 0.88 -12.43 -1.22
N GLN A 253 0.36 -13.46 -0.54
CA GLN A 253 0.28 -14.83 -1.09
C GLN A 253 -0.75 -14.94 -2.21
#